data_AF-A0A414S890-F1
#
_entry.id   AF-A0A414S890-F1
#
_cell.length_a   1.000
_cell.length_b   1.000
_cell.length_c   1.000
_cell.angle_alpha   90.00
_cell.angle_beta   90.00
_cell.angle_gamma   90.00
#
_symmetry.space_group_name_H-M   'P 1'
#
loop_
_entity.id
_entity.type
_entity.pdbx_description
1 polymer ?
#
loop_
_entity_poly.entity_id
_entity_poly.type
_entity_poly.pdbx_seq_one_letter_code
_entity_poly.pdbx_strand_id
1 'polypeptide(L)'
;MSEDFNAIMYRQKAKAKEADETIYWDFNDIVEFANEHDALISIHAGRKVNGIDKELPNSKALPHQFAAKDEIGKKIHFFEVGQKRDIDDYKKYIWPSVGKKPIIICSDCHDPREYEQKNPLWIKSKFTFAGLKQCLYQPEERVFVGDIPPALDRICKNKQVNIDTIAVHRKTDCVHKDMNCFDFQIPLNAGLVSIIGNKGSGKSALSDIIGHLCKSKTMDHASFLNEERFRKRPKNFADDYKGIITWVDGHSEEDSLGNSEYESSIEDAQYLPQKYIEVACDAEQIIYCNMDKNSFSISYEAGAIEDSIIKNRVIDVLEGTMPAFDLRRKKYEN
;
A
#
# COMPACT_ATOMS: atom_id res chain seq x y z
N MET A 1 -14.28 2.65 -24.16
CA MET A 1 -14.90 1.49 -23.50
C MET A 1 -16.35 1.25 -23.92
N SER A 2 -17.33 2.13 -23.65
CA SER A 2 -18.73 1.87 -24.04
C SER A 2 -18.93 1.77 -25.56
N GLU A 3 -18.25 2.61 -26.33
CA GLU A 3 -18.25 2.54 -27.80
C GLU A 3 -17.58 1.26 -28.30
N ASP A 4 -16.42 0.91 -27.74
CA ASP A 4 -15.69 -0.33 -28.08
C ASP A 4 -16.52 -1.57 -27.74
N PHE A 5 -17.18 -1.59 -26.59
CA PHE A 5 -18.07 -2.69 -26.19
C PHE A 5 -19.21 -2.85 -27.21
N ASN A 6 -19.84 -1.74 -27.61
CA ASN A 6 -20.90 -1.80 -28.62
C ASN A 6 -20.37 -2.27 -29.99
N ALA A 7 -19.20 -1.80 -30.40
CA ALA A 7 -18.62 -2.12 -31.70
C ALA A 7 -18.09 -3.55 -31.79
N ILE A 8 -17.41 -4.02 -30.74
CA ILE A 8 -16.70 -5.31 -30.69
C ILE A 8 -17.62 -6.36 -30.07
N MET A 9 -17.99 -6.18 -28.80
CA MET A 9 -18.74 -7.19 -28.06
C MET A 9 -20.17 -7.33 -28.59
N TYR A 10 -20.94 -6.25 -28.63
CA TYR A 10 -22.36 -6.33 -29.00
C TYR A 10 -22.56 -6.60 -30.51
N ARG A 11 -21.88 -5.85 -31.39
CA ARG A 11 -22.10 -5.99 -32.85
C ARG A 11 -21.41 -7.20 -33.47
N GLN A 12 -20.21 -7.57 -33.03
CA GLN A 12 -19.44 -8.64 -33.69
C GLN A 12 -19.49 -9.97 -32.94
N LYS A 13 -19.30 -9.96 -31.62
CA LYS A 13 -19.10 -11.20 -30.84
C LYS A 13 -20.36 -11.77 -30.17
N ALA A 14 -21.41 -10.96 -29.99
CA ALA A 14 -22.62 -11.43 -29.32
C ALA A 14 -23.33 -12.54 -30.10
N LYS A 15 -23.93 -13.47 -29.36
CA LYS A 15 -24.72 -14.59 -29.86
C LYS A 15 -26.15 -14.50 -29.32
N ALA A 16 -27.11 -15.07 -30.06
CA ALA A 16 -28.54 -15.06 -29.70
C ALA A 16 -29.09 -13.64 -29.36
N LYS A 17 -28.86 -12.68 -30.27
CA LYS A 17 -29.16 -11.25 -30.09
C LYS A 17 -30.64 -10.90 -30.26
N GLU A 18 -31.50 -11.88 -30.45
CA GLU A 18 -32.92 -11.66 -30.73
C GLU A 18 -33.67 -11.12 -29.51
N ALA A 19 -33.16 -11.37 -28.30
CA ALA A 19 -33.68 -10.84 -27.04
C ALA A 19 -32.57 -10.60 -26.01
N ASP A 20 -32.75 -9.58 -25.15
CA ASP A 20 -31.82 -9.25 -24.07
C ASP A 20 -31.67 -10.39 -23.05
N GLU A 21 -32.67 -11.27 -22.94
CA GLU A 21 -32.64 -12.43 -22.03
C GLU A 21 -31.81 -13.60 -22.58
N THR A 22 -31.58 -13.64 -23.90
CA THR A 22 -30.89 -14.75 -24.56
C THR A 22 -29.50 -14.39 -25.03
N ILE A 23 -29.14 -13.10 -25.05
CA ILE A 23 -27.83 -12.65 -25.53
C ILE A 23 -26.69 -13.17 -24.64
N TYR A 24 -25.63 -13.69 -25.27
CA TYR A 24 -24.43 -14.15 -24.56
C TYR A 24 -23.16 -13.99 -25.40
N TRP A 25 -22.01 -14.19 -24.75
CA TRP A 25 -20.67 -14.11 -25.35
C TRP A 25 -19.85 -15.34 -24.99
N ASP A 26 -18.90 -15.72 -25.85
CA ASP A 26 -17.90 -16.71 -25.47
C ASP A 26 -16.97 -16.12 -24.41
N PHE A 27 -16.61 -16.93 -23.41
CA PHE A 27 -15.75 -16.49 -22.32
C PHE A 27 -14.37 -15.98 -22.80
N ASN A 28 -13.81 -16.59 -23.85
CA ASN A 28 -12.54 -16.13 -24.41
C ASN A 28 -12.64 -14.74 -25.05
N ASP A 29 -13.78 -14.38 -25.67
CA ASP A 29 -13.99 -13.03 -26.20
C ASP A 29 -14.07 -12.00 -25.05
N ILE A 30 -14.70 -12.38 -23.92
CA ILE A 30 -14.75 -11.54 -22.71
C ILE A 30 -13.33 -11.31 -22.15
N VAL A 31 -12.51 -12.37 -22.09
CA VAL A 31 -11.13 -12.29 -21.60
C VAL A 31 -10.27 -11.43 -22.52
N GLU A 32 -10.39 -11.59 -23.83
CA GLU A 32 -9.69 -10.77 -24.83
C GLU A 32 -10.03 -9.29 -24.65
N PHE A 33 -11.33 -8.97 -24.65
CA PHE A 33 -11.81 -7.60 -24.46
C PHE A 33 -11.35 -7.00 -23.13
N ALA A 34 -11.41 -7.78 -22.03
CA ALA A 34 -10.98 -7.30 -20.73
C ALA A 34 -9.48 -6.97 -20.70
N ASN A 35 -8.64 -7.79 -21.32
CA ASN A 35 -7.20 -7.57 -21.41
C ASN A 35 -6.86 -6.33 -22.24
N GLU A 36 -7.58 -6.08 -23.34
CA GLU A 36 -7.39 -4.89 -24.19
C GLU A 36 -7.78 -3.58 -23.49
N HIS A 37 -8.66 -3.66 -22.49
CA HIS A 37 -9.24 -2.49 -21.80
C HIS A 37 -8.83 -2.35 -20.33
N ASP A 38 -7.78 -3.05 -19.88
CA ASP A 38 -7.31 -3.03 -18.47
C ASP A 38 -8.45 -3.33 -17.48
N ALA A 39 -9.36 -4.25 -17.82
CA ALA A 39 -10.54 -4.56 -17.02
C ALA A 39 -10.34 -5.78 -16.10
N LEU A 40 -11.09 -5.80 -15.00
CA LEU A 40 -11.14 -6.93 -14.08
C LEU A 40 -12.33 -7.83 -14.40
N ILE A 41 -12.12 -9.14 -14.23
CA ILE A 41 -13.14 -10.17 -14.45
C ILE A 41 -13.41 -10.82 -13.11
N SER A 42 -14.64 -10.72 -12.64
CA SER A 42 -15.10 -11.45 -11.46
C SER A 42 -16.07 -12.56 -11.86
N ILE A 43 -16.22 -13.57 -11.00
CA ILE A 43 -17.24 -14.59 -11.19
C ILE A 43 -17.95 -14.90 -9.89
N HIS A 44 -19.26 -15.08 -9.97
CA HIS A 44 -20.03 -15.61 -8.85
C HIS A 44 -19.65 -17.06 -8.57
N ALA A 45 -18.99 -17.21 -7.43
CA ALA A 45 -18.49 -18.42 -6.82
C ALA A 45 -19.48 -18.85 -5.72
N GLY A 46 -19.95 -20.10 -5.77
CA GLY A 46 -20.86 -20.65 -4.76
C GLY A 46 -22.18 -21.21 -5.30
N ARG A 47 -22.91 -21.88 -4.40
CA ARG A 47 -24.11 -22.72 -4.65
C ARG A 47 -25.37 -21.92 -5.05
N LYS A 48 -25.30 -21.06 -6.08
CA LYS A 48 -26.50 -20.52 -6.73
C LYS A 48 -26.89 -21.40 -7.93
N VAL A 49 -28.18 -21.33 -8.31
CA VAL A 49 -28.80 -22.15 -9.37
C VAL A 49 -28.06 -22.05 -10.72
N ASN A 50 -27.37 -20.91 -10.95
CA ASN A 50 -26.54 -20.57 -12.12
C ASN A 50 -25.06 -20.32 -11.78
N GLY A 51 -24.61 -20.61 -10.56
CA GLY A 51 -23.20 -20.47 -10.16
C GLY A 51 -22.36 -21.63 -10.70
N ILE A 52 -21.07 -21.39 -10.93
CA ILE A 52 -20.12 -22.43 -11.38
C ILE A 52 -20.07 -23.62 -10.39
N ASP A 53 -20.53 -23.43 -9.15
CA ASP A 53 -20.41 -24.38 -8.05
C ASP A 53 -21.70 -25.09 -7.63
N LYS A 54 -22.57 -25.44 -8.58
CA LYS A 54 -23.66 -26.39 -8.26
C LYS A 54 -23.14 -27.66 -7.56
N GLU A 55 -21.86 -27.99 -7.75
CA GLU A 55 -21.14 -29.07 -7.07
C GLU A 55 -19.74 -28.61 -6.61
N LEU A 56 -19.67 -27.85 -5.51
CA LEU A 56 -18.50 -27.93 -4.62
C LEU A 56 -18.65 -29.23 -3.82
N PRO A 57 -17.74 -30.20 -3.99
CA PRO A 57 -17.99 -31.57 -3.57
C PRO A 57 -17.86 -31.70 -2.05
N ASN A 58 -18.98 -32.00 -1.39
CA ASN A 58 -18.91 -33.12 -0.47
C ASN A 58 -18.82 -34.40 -1.33
N SER A 59 -17.60 -34.75 -1.74
CA SER A 59 -17.20 -35.98 -2.44
C SER A 59 -17.83 -36.24 -3.83
N LYS A 60 -16.98 -36.53 -4.83
CA LYS A 60 -17.30 -37.16 -6.15
C LYS A 60 -17.69 -36.30 -7.37
N ALA A 61 -17.20 -35.07 -7.52
CA ALA A 61 -17.20 -34.44 -8.86
C ALA A 61 -16.12 -35.08 -9.76
N LEU A 62 -16.40 -35.26 -11.06
CA LEU A 62 -15.52 -35.96 -12.01
C LEU A 62 -14.31 -35.08 -12.42
N PRO A 63 -13.12 -35.67 -12.71
CA PRO A 63 -11.89 -34.94 -13.03
C PRO A 63 -11.99 -33.90 -14.16
N HIS A 64 -12.90 -34.09 -15.13
CA HIS A 64 -13.06 -33.17 -16.27
C HIS A 64 -13.83 -31.88 -15.91
N GLN A 65 -14.69 -31.91 -14.89
CA GLN A 65 -15.40 -30.73 -14.40
C GLN A 65 -14.45 -29.78 -13.65
N PHE A 66 -13.36 -30.31 -13.08
CA PHE A 66 -12.28 -29.51 -12.51
C PHE A 66 -11.43 -28.83 -13.60
N ALA A 67 -11.16 -29.50 -14.72
CA ALA A 67 -10.30 -28.95 -15.78
C ALA A 67 -10.87 -27.69 -16.47
N ALA A 68 -12.17 -27.68 -16.80
CA ALA A 68 -12.82 -26.50 -17.39
C ALA A 68 -12.94 -25.33 -16.37
N LYS A 69 -13.16 -25.66 -15.10
CA LYS A 69 -13.19 -24.69 -13.99
C LYS A 69 -11.82 -24.08 -13.71
N ASP A 70 -10.76 -24.87 -13.86
CA ASP A 70 -9.39 -24.39 -13.74
C ASP A 70 -9.02 -23.44 -14.87
N GLU A 71 -9.46 -23.71 -16.10
CA GLU A 71 -9.20 -22.83 -17.23
C GLU A 71 -9.86 -21.46 -17.06
N ILE A 72 -11.13 -21.43 -16.64
CA ILE A 72 -11.85 -20.19 -16.31
C ILE A 72 -11.18 -19.51 -15.11
N GLY A 73 -10.96 -20.26 -14.02
CA GLY A 73 -10.37 -19.78 -12.78
C GLY A 73 -9.00 -19.11 -12.99
N LYS A 74 -8.19 -19.64 -13.91
CA LYS A 74 -6.89 -19.05 -14.27
C LYS A 74 -7.04 -17.69 -14.97
N LYS A 75 -8.06 -17.52 -15.81
CA LYS A 75 -8.31 -16.32 -16.62
C LYS A 75 -9.08 -15.21 -15.89
N ILE A 76 -9.83 -15.52 -14.83
CA ILE A 76 -10.52 -14.51 -14.03
C ILE A 76 -9.59 -13.81 -13.02
N HIS A 77 -10.05 -12.70 -12.47
CA HIS A 77 -9.30 -11.88 -11.50
C HIS A 77 -9.83 -12.03 -10.07
N PHE A 78 -11.15 -12.07 -9.86
CA PHE A 78 -11.79 -12.11 -8.54
C PHE A 78 -12.80 -13.27 -8.44
N PHE A 79 -12.89 -13.88 -7.26
CA PHE A 79 -13.98 -14.79 -6.91
C PHE A 79 -15.00 -14.07 -6.02
N GLU A 80 -16.28 -14.12 -6.37
CA GLU A 80 -17.36 -13.53 -5.57
C GLU A 80 -18.14 -14.60 -4.83
N VAL A 81 -17.93 -14.74 -3.53
CA VAL A 81 -18.65 -15.73 -2.72
C VAL A 81 -19.97 -15.19 -2.19
N GLY A 82 -20.95 -16.07 -2.02
CA GLY A 82 -22.25 -15.71 -1.44
C GLY A 82 -22.26 -15.61 0.09
N GLN A 83 -21.30 -16.26 0.77
CA GLN A 83 -21.26 -16.41 2.23
C GLN A 83 -19.82 -16.61 2.72
N LYS A 84 -19.51 -16.10 3.92
CA LYS A 84 -18.16 -16.13 4.50
C LYS A 84 -17.55 -17.53 4.59
N ARG A 85 -18.34 -18.58 4.87
CA ARG A 85 -17.83 -19.96 5.01
C ARG A 85 -17.23 -20.54 3.72
N ASP A 86 -17.64 -20.05 2.55
CA ASP A 86 -17.17 -20.58 1.27
C ASP A 86 -15.73 -20.12 0.96
N ILE A 87 -15.24 -19.09 1.66
CA ILE A 87 -13.88 -18.57 1.49
C ILE A 87 -12.86 -19.67 1.78
N ASP A 88 -12.99 -20.38 2.90
CA ASP A 88 -12.02 -21.40 3.29
C ASP A 88 -12.01 -22.59 2.33
N ASP A 89 -13.18 -22.97 1.80
CA ASP A 89 -13.29 -24.00 0.77
C ASP A 89 -12.58 -23.58 -0.52
N TYR A 90 -12.78 -22.34 -0.96
CA TYR A 90 -12.08 -21.78 -2.13
C TYR A 90 -10.56 -21.77 -1.95
N LYS A 91 -10.08 -21.33 -0.79
CA LYS A 91 -8.65 -21.35 -0.47
C LYS A 91 -8.08 -22.76 -0.49
N LYS A 92 -8.83 -23.73 0.02
CA LYS A 92 -8.37 -25.12 0.17
C LYS A 92 -8.42 -25.92 -1.13
N TYR A 93 -9.47 -25.74 -1.93
CA TYR A 93 -9.77 -26.61 -3.07
C TYR A 93 -9.52 -25.95 -4.44
N ILE A 94 -9.61 -24.61 -4.54
CA ILE A 94 -9.53 -23.90 -5.82
C ILE A 94 -8.16 -23.24 -6.02
N TRP A 95 -7.66 -22.50 -5.03
CA TRP A 95 -6.34 -21.83 -5.12
C TRP A 95 -5.16 -22.74 -5.49
N PRO A 96 -5.08 -24.01 -5.05
CA PRO A 96 -3.98 -24.89 -5.45
C PRO A 96 -3.85 -25.07 -6.97
N SER A 97 -4.95 -24.94 -7.73
CA SER A 97 -4.92 -25.11 -9.20
C SER A 97 -4.87 -23.79 -9.96
N VAL A 98 -5.56 -22.75 -9.47
CA VAL A 98 -5.75 -21.49 -10.22
C VAL A 98 -4.87 -20.34 -9.72
N GLY A 99 -4.13 -20.56 -8.63
CA GLY A 99 -3.35 -19.54 -7.94
C GLY A 99 -4.17 -18.78 -6.89
N LYS A 100 -3.45 -18.07 -6.01
CA LYS A 100 -4.07 -17.19 -5.01
C LYS A 100 -4.70 -16.00 -5.73
N LYS A 101 -6.00 -15.81 -5.54
CA LYS A 101 -6.78 -14.70 -6.11
C LYS A 101 -7.69 -14.10 -5.04
N PRO A 102 -8.04 -12.81 -5.14
CA PRO A 102 -8.95 -12.17 -4.21
C PRO A 102 -10.31 -12.89 -4.19
N ILE A 103 -10.85 -13.05 -2.97
CA ILE A 103 -12.19 -13.59 -2.75
C ILE A 103 -13.01 -12.52 -2.03
N ILE A 104 -14.03 -11.98 -2.71
CA ILE A 104 -14.87 -10.87 -2.23
C ILE A 104 -16.31 -11.35 -1.96
N ILE A 105 -17.08 -10.56 -1.22
CA ILE A 105 -18.51 -10.79 -1.02
C ILE A 105 -19.31 -9.62 -1.57
N CYS A 106 -20.25 -9.93 -2.46
CA CYS A 106 -21.12 -8.96 -3.12
C CYS A 106 -22.59 -9.22 -2.74
N SER A 107 -23.40 -8.16 -2.73
CA SER A 107 -24.83 -8.29 -2.42
C SER A 107 -25.59 -8.99 -3.55
N ASP A 108 -25.20 -8.76 -4.81
CA ASP A 108 -25.98 -9.15 -6.01
C ASP A 108 -27.41 -8.56 -5.94
N CYS A 109 -27.49 -7.35 -5.39
CA CYS A 109 -28.73 -6.64 -5.11
C CYS A 109 -29.20 -5.88 -6.35
N HIS A 110 -30.42 -6.17 -6.80
CA HIS A 110 -31.03 -5.56 -7.99
C HIS A 110 -31.95 -4.37 -7.65
N ASP A 111 -32.27 -4.18 -6.37
CA ASP A 111 -33.07 -3.07 -5.86
C ASP A 111 -32.40 -2.46 -4.62
N PRO A 112 -31.93 -1.20 -4.67
CA PRO A 112 -31.24 -0.58 -3.53
C PRO A 112 -32.08 -0.50 -2.24
N ARG A 113 -33.41 -0.60 -2.35
CA ARG A 113 -34.32 -0.62 -1.19
C ARG A 113 -34.27 -1.95 -0.43
N GLU A 114 -33.84 -3.02 -1.09
CA GLU A 114 -33.68 -4.36 -0.53
C GLU A 114 -32.22 -4.67 -0.17
N TYR A 115 -31.34 -3.66 -0.22
CA TYR A 115 -29.93 -3.86 0.09
C TYR A 115 -29.74 -4.21 1.58
N GLU A 116 -29.23 -5.41 1.82
CA GLU A 116 -28.75 -5.84 3.13
C GLU A 116 -27.27 -6.26 3.02
N GLN A 117 -26.46 -5.76 3.95
CA GLN A 117 -25.05 -6.11 4.01
C GLN A 117 -24.89 -7.52 4.57
N LYS A 118 -24.49 -8.48 3.71
CA LYS A 118 -24.27 -9.89 4.11
C LYS A 118 -23.15 -10.03 5.15
N ASN A 119 -21.95 -9.59 4.79
CA ASN A 119 -20.80 -9.49 5.68
C ASN A 119 -20.00 -8.24 5.30
N PRO A 120 -19.31 -7.59 6.25
CA PRO A 120 -18.41 -6.51 5.90
C PRO A 120 -17.24 -7.01 5.04
N LEU A 121 -17.04 -6.33 3.92
CA LEU A 121 -15.91 -6.52 3.01
C LEU A 121 -14.95 -5.35 3.21
N TRP A 122 -13.72 -5.67 3.56
CA TRP A 122 -12.63 -4.72 3.74
C TRP A 122 -11.62 -4.89 2.61
N ILE A 123 -11.30 -3.79 1.94
CA ILE A 123 -10.25 -3.73 0.92
C ILE A 123 -9.19 -2.73 1.37
N LYS A 124 -7.95 -3.21 1.53
CA LYS A 124 -6.78 -2.39 1.88
C LYS A 124 -6.18 -1.79 0.61
N SER A 125 -6.70 -0.65 0.19
CA SER A 125 -6.15 0.14 -0.93
C SER A 125 -6.66 1.57 -0.90
N LYS A 126 -6.09 2.44 -1.75
CA LYS A 126 -6.81 3.66 -2.14
C LYS A 126 -8.11 3.31 -2.85
N PHE A 127 -9.13 4.16 -2.73
CA PHE A 127 -10.43 3.98 -3.42
C PHE A 127 -10.34 4.38 -4.89
N THR A 128 -9.51 3.65 -5.65
CA THR A 128 -9.28 3.83 -7.08
C THR A 128 -9.24 2.47 -7.76
N PHE A 129 -9.45 2.44 -9.07
CA PHE A 129 -9.35 1.20 -9.83
C PHE A 129 -7.94 0.58 -9.75
N ALA A 130 -6.90 1.41 -9.80
CA ALA A 130 -5.51 0.96 -9.59
C ALA A 130 -5.29 0.36 -8.19
N GLY A 131 -5.94 0.92 -7.16
CA GLY A 131 -5.95 0.36 -5.81
C GLY A 131 -6.65 -1.00 -5.75
N LEU A 132 -7.80 -1.16 -6.42
CA LEU A 132 -8.50 -2.44 -6.49
C LEU A 132 -7.62 -3.52 -7.16
N LYS A 133 -6.90 -3.18 -8.24
CA LYS A 133 -5.95 -4.09 -8.90
C LYS A 133 -4.84 -4.58 -7.96
N GLN A 134 -4.49 -3.84 -6.89
CA GLN A 134 -3.49 -4.30 -5.93
C GLN A 134 -3.90 -5.58 -5.20
N CYS A 135 -5.21 -5.85 -5.08
CA CYS A 135 -5.70 -7.10 -4.48
C CYS A 135 -5.18 -8.34 -5.22
N LEU A 136 -4.84 -8.22 -6.52
CA LEU A 136 -4.31 -9.33 -7.31
C LEU A 136 -2.91 -9.78 -6.86
N TYR A 137 -2.11 -8.87 -6.29
CA TYR A 137 -0.74 -9.19 -5.86
C TYR A 137 -0.68 -9.74 -4.44
N GLN A 138 -1.50 -9.22 -3.53
CA GLN A 138 -1.54 -9.60 -2.11
C GLN A 138 -2.98 -9.89 -1.66
N PRO A 139 -3.65 -10.90 -2.23
CA PRO A 139 -5.09 -11.12 -2.00
C PRO A 139 -5.44 -11.36 -0.54
N GLU A 140 -4.58 -12.03 0.22
CA GLU A 140 -4.82 -12.35 1.63
C GLU A 140 -4.61 -11.16 2.58
N GLU A 141 -3.74 -10.23 2.20
CA GLU A 141 -3.43 -9.06 3.03
C GLU A 141 -4.34 -7.89 2.70
N ARG A 142 -4.89 -7.87 1.48
CA ARG A 142 -5.69 -6.76 0.98
C ARG A 142 -7.18 -6.98 0.97
N VAL A 143 -7.65 -8.23 1.01
CA VAL A 143 -9.09 -8.54 1.05
C VAL A 143 -9.44 -9.30 2.32
N PHE A 144 -10.40 -8.77 3.07
CA PHE A 144 -10.89 -9.41 4.29
C PHE A 144 -12.42 -9.35 4.38
N VAL A 145 -13.04 -10.48 4.70
CA VAL A 145 -14.49 -10.59 4.90
C VAL A 145 -14.78 -10.95 6.36
N GLY A 146 -15.40 -10.02 7.09
CA GLY A 146 -15.68 -10.14 8.52
C GLY A 146 -15.73 -8.79 9.22
N ASP A 147 -15.94 -8.79 10.54
CA ASP A 147 -16.22 -7.56 11.29
C ASP A 147 -15.04 -6.58 11.29
N ILE A 148 -13.82 -7.05 11.53
CA ILE A 148 -12.61 -6.21 11.54
C ILE A 148 -11.38 -7.00 11.05
N PRO A 149 -10.54 -6.44 10.15
CA PRO A 149 -9.30 -7.09 9.73
C PRO A 149 -8.33 -7.27 10.90
N PRO A 150 -7.61 -8.40 11.01
CA PRO A 150 -6.68 -8.65 12.13
C PRO A 150 -5.56 -7.63 12.29
N ALA A 151 -5.15 -6.97 11.19
CA ALA A 151 -4.16 -5.88 11.24
C ALA A 151 -4.77 -4.63 11.90
N LEU A 152 -6.00 -4.26 11.51
CA LEU A 152 -6.70 -3.11 12.07
C LEU A 152 -7.07 -3.34 13.54
N ASP A 153 -7.55 -4.54 13.88
CA ASP A 153 -7.85 -4.91 15.27
C ASP A 153 -6.63 -4.80 16.19
N ARG A 154 -5.45 -5.23 15.71
CA ARG A 154 -4.18 -5.06 16.44
C ARG A 154 -3.82 -3.59 16.68
N ILE A 155 -4.00 -2.72 15.68
CA ILE A 155 -3.78 -1.28 15.81
C ILE A 155 -4.76 -0.69 16.83
N CYS A 156 -6.04 -1.03 16.72
CA CYS A 156 -7.08 -0.53 17.64
C CYS A 156 -6.86 -0.94 19.09
N LYS A 157 -6.25 -2.12 19.33
CA LYS A 157 -5.92 -2.62 20.68
C LYS A 157 -4.62 -2.04 21.26
N ASN A 158 -3.69 -1.60 20.40
CA ASN A 158 -2.36 -1.14 20.79
C ASN A 158 -2.07 0.26 20.25
N LYS A 159 -2.99 1.20 20.46
CA LYS A 159 -2.91 2.55 19.87
C LYS A 159 -1.68 3.35 20.31
N GLN A 160 -1.24 3.12 21.55
CA GLN A 160 -0.11 3.81 22.20
C GLN A 160 1.27 3.44 21.64
N VAL A 161 1.39 2.38 20.81
CA VAL A 161 2.66 1.96 20.20
C VAL A 161 2.69 2.12 18.68
N ASN A 162 1.68 2.77 18.10
CA ASN A 162 1.60 3.05 16.67
C ASN A 162 1.66 4.56 16.45
N ILE A 163 2.67 5.02 15.70
CA ILE A 163 2.80 6.42 15.33
C ILE A 163 1.76 6.73 14.26
N ASP A 164 0.98 7.79 14.47
CA ASP A 164 -0.01 8.28 13.53
C ASP A 164 0.59 9.35 12.61
N THR A 165 1.25 10.36 13.19
CA THR A 165 1.72 11.53 12.43
C THR A 165 3.06 12.04 12.94
N ILE A 166 3.92 12.46 12.01
CA ILE A 166 5.15 13.23 12.28
C ILE A 166 5.00 14.60 11.66
N ALA A 167 5.29 15.65 12.43
CA ALA A 167 5.35 17.01 11.94
C ALA A 167 6.65 17.70 12.37
N VAL A 168 7.14 18.61 11.55
CA VAL A 168 8.23 19.52 11.91
C VAL A 168 7.83 20.90 11.45
N HIS A 169 7.88 21.85 12.38
CA HIS A 169 7.57 23.25 12.12
C HIS A 169 8.73 24.14 12.52
N ARG A 170 8.86 25.22 11.78
CA ARG A 170 9.79 26.29 12.11
C ARG A 170 9.24 27.12 13.27
N LYS A 171 10.07 27.44 14.26
CA LYS A 171 9.71 28.31 15.37
C LYS A 171 9.57 29.76 14.90
N THR A 172 8.68 30.50 15.53
CA THR A 172 8.40 31.91 15.17
C THR A 172 9.56 32.85 15.53
N ASP A 173 10.31 32.52 16.58
CA ASP A 173 11.48 33.24 17.09
C ASP A 173 12.81 32.74 16.49
N CYS A 174 12.76 32.11 15.32
CA CYS A 174 13.94 31.58 14.63
C CYS A 174 15.02 32.64 14.34
N VAL A 175 16.27 32.23 14.49
CA VAL A 175 17.45 33.09 14.31
C VAL A 175 17.87 33.14 12.83
N HIS A 176 17.80 32.02 12.12
CA HIS A 176 18.39 31.87 10.78
C HIS A 176 17.36 32.05 9.67
N LYS A 177 16.79 33.25 9.52
CA LYS A 177 15.64 33.54 8.62
C LYS A 177 15.75 32.97 7.19
N ASP A 178 16.95 32.93 6.64
CA ASP A 178 17.21 32.44 5.28
C ASP A 178 17.22 30.90 5.14
N MET A 179 17.21 30.17 6.26
CA MET A 179 17.24 28.70 6.30
C MET A 179 15.84 28.14 6.57
N ASN A 180 15.20 27.61 5.52
CA ASN A 180 13.85 26.99 5.57
C ASN A 180 13.93 25.50 5.21
N CYS A 181 14.62 24.71 6.03
CA CYS A 181 14.86 23.30 5.75
C CYS A 181 13.61 22.43 5.90
N PHE A 182 12.80 22.67 6.93
CA PHE A 182 11.68 21.80 7.27
C PHE A 182 10.42 22.60 7.61
N ASP A 183 9.34 22.31 6.91
CA ASP A 183 7.98 22.63 7.35
C ASP A 183 7.05 21.60 6.71
N PHE A 184 6.72 20.56 7.46
CA PHE A 184 5.95 19.43 6.94
C PHE A 184 5.14 18.74 8.03
N GLN A 185 4.12 18.03 7.57
CA GLN A 185 3.36 17.07 8.35
C GLN A 185 3.06 15.87 7.47
N ILE A 186 3.40 14.67 7.94
CA ILE A 186 3.17 13.43 7.22
C ILE A 186 2.48 12.40 8.12
N PRO A 187 1.38 11.78 7.64
CA PRO A 187 0.81 10.63 8.32
C PRO A 187 1.69 9.40 8.06
N LEU A 188 1.83 8.54 9.07
CA LEU A 188 2.47 7.24 8.97
C LEU A 188 1.42 6.14 9.05
N ASN A 189 1.62 5.06 8.29
CA ASN A 189 0.85 3.85 8.55
C ASN A 189 1.50 3.00 9.65
N ALA A 190 0.73 2.09 10.23
CA ALA A 190 1.21 1.13 11.23
C ALA A 190 2.02 -0.03 10.63
N GLY A 191 2.24 -0.02 9.31
CA GLY A 191 2.98 -1.04 8.58
C GLY A 191 4.43 -0.64 8.38
N LEU A 192 5.09 -1.29 7.42
CA LEU A 192 6.43 -0.89 7.03
C LEU A 192 6.37 0.35 6.14
N VAL A 193 7.05 1.41 6.58
CA VAL A 193 7.20 2.66 5.81
C VAL A 193 8.60 2.72 5.19
N SER A 194 8.68 2.87 3.87
CA SER A 194 9.94 3.02 3.14
C SER A 194 10.21 4.47 2.78
N ILE A 195 11.36 5.01 3.20
CA ILE A 195 11.79 6.37 2.87
C ILE A 195 12.73 6.33 1.67
N ILE A 196 12.33 6.91 0.55
CA ILE A 196 13.09 6.91 -0.72
C ILE A 196 13.51 8.32 -1.12
N GLY A 197 14.52 8.42 -2.00
CA GLY A 197 15.00 9.70 -2.53
C GLY A 197 16.46 9.66 -2.91
N ASN A 198 16.91 10.67 -3.67
CA ASN A 198 18.29 10.75 -4.17
C ASN A 198 19.32 10.99 -3.05
N LYS A 199 20.61 10.83 -3.35
CA LYS A 199 21.68 11.10 -2.38
C LYS A 199 21.60 12.55 -1.90
N GLY A 200 21.57 12.74 -0.58
CA GLY A 200 21.47 14.05 0.04
C GLY A 200 20.06 14.66 0.04
N SER A 201 19.01 13.89 -0.28
CA SER A 201 17.65 14.42 -0.34
C SER A 201 16.99 14.71 1.01
N GLY A 202 17.54 14.18 2.12
CA GLY A 202 16.96 14.34 3.46
C GLY A 202 16.37 13.06 4.09
N LYS A 203 16.61 11.88 3.51
CA LYS A 203 16.13 10.58 4.06
C LYS A 203 16.58 10.36 5.50
N SER A 204 17.88 10.47 5.75
CA SER A 204 18.44 10.30 7.10
C SER A 204 17.98 11.40 8.05
N ALA A 205 17.69 12.61 7.54
CA ALA A 205 17.14 13.67 8.37
C ALA A 205 15.78 13.27 8.96
N LEU A 206 14.87 12.72 8.15
CA LEU A 206 13.57 12.26 8.64
C LEU A 206 13.73 11.12 9.66
N SER A 207 14.55 10.13 9.35
CA SER A 207 14.76 9.00 10.26
C SER A 207 15.41 9.42 11.58
N ASP A 208 16.37 10.35 11.55
CA ASP A 208 17.01 10.90 12.75
C ASP A 208 16.01 11.73 13.58
N ILE A 209 15.13 12.52 12.93
CA ILE A 209 14.08 13.29 13.60
C ILE A 209 13.08 12.37 14.31
N ILE A 210 12.65 11.28 13.66
CA ILE A 210 11.78 10.28 14.29
C ILE A 210 12.50 9.64 15.49
N GLY A 211 13.76 9.24 15.33
CA GLY A 211 14.56 8.69 16.41
C GLY A 211 14.71 9.64 17.61
N HIS A 212 14.89 10.93 17.34
CA HIS A 212 14.97 11.98 18.37
C HIS A 212 13.64 12.13 19.12
N LEU A 213 12.52 12.23 18.41
CA LEU A 213 11.19 12.37 19.01
C LEU A 213 10.76 11.13 19.79
N CYS A 214 11.23 9.95 19.40
CA CYS A 214 11.01 8.69 20.13
C CYS A 214 12.02 8.45 21.26
N LYS A 215 12.87 9.44 21.58
CA LYS A 215 13.86 9.38 22.67
C LYS A 215 14.78 8.15 22.52
N SER A 216 15.16 7.83 21.27
CA SER A 216 15.98 6.65 20.98
C SER A 216 17.34 6.75 21.64
N LYS A 217 17.82 5.63 22.20
CA LYS A 217 19.13 5.57 22.89
C LYS A 217 20.31 5.53 21.93
N THR A 218 20.07 5.26 20.65
CA THR A 218 21.09 5.12 19.62
C THR A 218 21.32 6.42 18.83
N MET A 219 20.85 7.55 19.35
CA MET A 219 20.94 8.85 18.66
C MET A 219 22.37 9.35 18.44
N ASP A 220 23.36 8.84 19.19
CA ASP A 220 24.79 9.11 18.94
C ASP A 220 25.26 8.65 17.54
N HIS A 221 24.50 7.75 16.89
CA HIS A 221 24.77 7.30 15.53
C HIS A 221 23.97 8.05 14.45
N ALA A 222 23.23 9.10 14.83
CA ALA A 222 22.52 9.96 13.89
C ALA A 222 23.49 10.59 12.88
N SER A 223 23.10 10.57 11.60
CA SER A 223 23.99 11.00 10.49
C SER A 223 23.77 12.45 10.06
N PHE A 224 22.62 13.03 10.42
CA PHE A 224 22.20 14.39 10.11
C PHE A 224 21.96 15.21 11.38
N LEU A 225 21.23 14.67 12.36
CA LEU A 225 20.84 15.41 13.56
C LEU A 225 21.91 15.28 14.66
N ASN A 226 23.10 15.83 14.40
CA ASN A 226 24.27 15.75 15.28
C ASN A 226 25.10 17.06 15.28
N GLU A 227 26.08 17.13 16.19
CA GLU A 227 26.93 18.32 16.42
C GLU A 227 27.90 18.64 15.27
N GLU A 228 28.10 17.71 14.31
CA GLU A 228 28.90 17.96 13.11
C GLU A 228 28.07 18.51 11.94
N ARG A 229 26.74 18.41 12.05
CA ARG A 229 25.77 18.71 10.98
C ARG A 229 24.71 19.71 11.46
N PHE A 230 23.46 19.28 11.61
CA PHE A 230 22.35 20.20 11.81
C PHE A 230 22.39 20.89 13.19
N ARG A 231 23.05 20.27 14.18
CA ARG A 231 23.33 20.84 15.51
C ARG A 231 24.68 21.54 15.63
N LYS A 232 25.37 21.77 14.51
CA LYS A 232 26.74 22.30 14.53
C LYS A 232 26.82 23.71 15.07
N ARG A 233 27.51 23.88 16.20
CA ARG A 233 27.83 25.19 16.79
C ARG A 233 28.86 25.95 15.94
N PRO A 234 28.80 27.31 15.91
CA PRO A 234 27.87 28.17 16.66
C PRO A 234 26.51 28.37 15.99
N LYS A 235 26.28 27.83 14.78
CA LYS A 235 25.04 28.07 14.03
C LYS A 235 23.85 27.34 14.65
N ASN A 236 23.96 26.04 14.88
CA ASN A 236 22.90 25.18 15.41
C ASN A 236 21.53 25.44 14.76
N PHE A 237 21.40 25.14 13.47
CA PHE A 237 20.16 25.35 12.72
C PHE A 237 18.97 24.59 13.32
N ALA A 238 19.23 23.50 14.04
CA ALA A 238 18.20 22.69 14.68
C ALA A 238 17.38 23.44 15.74
N ASP A 239 17.93 24.48 16.38
CA ASP A 239 17.23 25.28 17.39
C ASP A 239 16.02 26.03 16.81
N ASP A 240 16.02 26.32 15.51
CA ASP A 240 14.94 27.02 14.82
C ASP A 240 13.73 26.11 14.51
N TYR A 241 13.80 24.82 14.83
CA TYR A 241 12.79 23.82 14.47
C TYR A 241 12.27 23.05 15.68
N LYS A 242 11.04 22.60 15.54
CA LYS A 242 10.30 21.86 16.55
C LYS A 242 9.64 20.66 15.88
N GLY A 243 9.92 19.47 16.40
CA GLY A 243 9.31 18.23 15.95
C GLY A 243 8.12 17.85 16.83
N ILE A 244 7.12 17.24 16.22
CA ILE A 244 5.92 16.72 16.90
C ILE A 244 5.71 15.29 16.40
N ILE A 245 5.54 14.36 17.34
CA ILE A 245 5.12 12.99 17.06
C ILE A 245 3.78 12.75 17.73
N THR A 246 2.80 12.24 16.98
CA THR A 246 1.47 11.90 17.48
C THR A 246 1.22 10.41 17.31
N TRP A 247 0.73 9.77 18.37
CA TRP A 247 0.37 8.36 18.42
C TRP A 247 -1.11 8.16 18.08
N VAL A 248 -1.49 6.94 17.70
CA VAL A 248 -2.87 6.61 17.29
C VAL A 248 -3.89 6.77 18.44
N ASP A 249 -3.45 6.80 19.70
CA ASP A 249 -4.31 7.09 20.85
C ASP A 249 -4.58 8.60 21.06
N GLY A 250 -3.94 9.46 20.26
CA GLY A 250 -4.03 10.91 20.34
C GLY A 250 -3.01 11.55 21.29
N HIS A 251 -2.14 10.77 21.94
CA HIS A 251 -1.01 11.31 22.67
C HIS A 251 0.00 11.94 21.71
N SER A 252 0.53 13.11 22.05
CA SER A 252 1.55 13.79 21.26
C SER A 252 2.71 14.20 22.13
N GLU A 253 3.92 14.02 21.61
CA GLU A 253 5.18 14.48 22.20
C GLU A 253 5.79 15.52 21.27
N GLU A 254 6.51 16.45 21.87
CA GLU A 254 7.01 17.62 21.18
C GLU A 254 8.36 18.03 21.74
N ASP A 255 9.33 18.25 20.84
CA ASP A 255 10.66 18.66 21.26
C ASP A 255 11.34 19.59 20.25
N SER A 256 12.28 20.39 20.75
CA SER A 256 13.19 21.18 19.94
C SER A 256 14.20 20.25 19.26
N LEU A 257 14.35 20.35 17.94
CA LEU A 257 15.34 19.52 17.24
C LEU A 257 16.79 19.79 17.69
N GLY A 258 17.04 20.95 18.32
CA GLY A 258 18.32 21.30 18.92
C GLY A 258 18.63 20.62 20.26
N ASN A 259 17.64 20.00 20.92
CA ASN A 259 17.84 19.35 22.22
C ASN A 259 18.60 18.03 22.05
N SER A 260 19.66 17.85 22.84
CA SER A 260 20.50 16.63 22.84
C SER A 260 20.46 15.87 24.16
N GLU A 261 19.80 16.42 25.17
CA GLU A 261 19.66 15.81 26.49
C GLU A 261 18.29 15.17 26.58
N TYR A 262 18.27 13.83 26.57
CA TYR A 262 17.09 13.07 26.95
C TYR A 262 17.24 12.79 28.45
N GLU A 263 16.23 13.14 29.26
CA GLU A 263 16.16 12.64 30.63
C GLU A 263 16.20 11.11 30.63
N SER A 264 16.27 10.46 31.80
CA SER A 264 16.13 9.00 31.91
C SER A 264 14.69 8.58 31.54
N SER A 265 14.33 8.73 30.28
CA SER A 265 13.04 8.44 29.70
C SER A 265 13.04 7.03 29.15
N ILE A 266 11.85 6.43 29.13
CA ILE A 266 11.61 5.19 28.42
C ILE A 266 11.74 5.49 26.93
N GLU A 267 12.39 4.59 26.19
CA GLU A 267 12.54 4.67 24.74
C GLU A 267 11.21 4.26 24.09
N ASP A 268 10.62 5.14 23.29
CA ASP A 268 9.31 4.90 22.66
C ASP A 268 9.44 4.08 21.37
N ALA A 269 10.58 4.23 20.67
CA ALA A 269 10.93 3.42 19.50
C ALA A 269 12.45 3.33 19.33
N GLN A 270 12.91 2.18 18.81
CA GLN A 270 14.31 1.96 18.53
C GLN A 270 14.71 2.57 17.17
N TYR A 271 15.71 3.46 17.16
CA TYR A 271 16.31 3.97 15.93
C TYR A 271 17.45 3.06 15.46
N LEU A 272 17.40 2.63 14.20
CA LEU A 272 18.47 1.86 13.57
C LEU A 272 19.04 2.65 12.39
N PRO A 273 20.28 3.14 12.48
CA PRO A 273 20.86 3.97 11.43
C PRO A 273 21.02 3.21 10.12
N GLN A 274 20.88 3.92 9.00
CA GLN A 274 20.97 3.35 7.63
C GLN A 274 22.25 2.52 7.41
N LYS A 275 23.36 2.83 8.07
CA LYS A 275 24.63 2.09 7.95
C LYS A 275 24.50 0.61 8.37
N TYR A 276 23.50 0.27 9.18
CA TYR A 276 23.37 -1.04 9.82
C TYR A 276 22.31 -1.94 9.17
N ILE A 277 21.59 -1.47 8.14
CA ILE A 277 20.46 -2.20 7.55
C ILE A 277 20.51 -2.11 6.01
N GLU A 278 20.67 -3.25 5.36
CA GLU A 278 20.28 -3.46 3.96
C GLU A 278 19.18 -4.54 3.97
N VAL A 279 17.92 -4.14 3.80
CA VAL A 279 16.80 -5.11 3.74
C VAL A 279 15.95 -4.78 2.53
N ALA A 280 15.72 -5.79 1.69
CA ALA A 280 14.70 -5.77 0.65
C ALA A 280 13.36 -6.13 1.31
N CYS A 281 12.42 -5.19 1.36
CA CYS A 281 11.12 -5.39 1.99
C CYS A 281 9.97 -4.93 1.08
N ASP A 282 8.80 -5.50 1.35
CA ASP A 282 7.51 -5.08 0.82
C ASP A 282 6.94 -3.97 1.72
N ALA A 283 6.94 -2.73 1.22
CA ALA A 283 6.58 -1.55 1.99
C ALA A 283 5.11 -1.21 1.81
N GLU A 284 4.41 -0.93 2.92
CA GLU A 284 3.00 -0.56 2.88
C GLU A 284 2.79 0.92 2.51
N GLN A 285 3.76 1.78 2.87
CA GLN A 285 3.78 3.19 2.54
C GLN A 285 5.17 3.58 2.07
N ILE A 286 5.22 4.49 1.11
CA ILE A 286 6.45 5.10 0.59
C ILE A 286 6.41 6.59 0.96
N ILE A 287 7.50 7.07 1.54
CA ILE A 287 7.78 8.50 1.74
C ILE A 287 8.88 8.89 0.76
N TYR A 288 8.49 9.64 -0.27
CA TYR A 288 9.45 10.28 -1.17
C TYR A 288 10.00 11.54 -0.53
N CYS A 289 11.32 11.65 -0.54
CA CYS A 289 12.06 12.75 0.04
C CYS A 289 12.82 13.51 -1.05
N ASN A 290 12.59 14.82 -1.13
CA ASN A 290 13.23 15.73 -2.08
C ASN A 290 13.86 16.92 -1.37
N MET A 291 14.99 17.41 -1.89
CA MET A 291 15.66 18.61 -1.41
C MET A 291 15.83 19.59 -2.57
N ASP A 292 15.25 20.78 -2.44
CA ASP A 292 15.58 21.91 -3.29
C ASP A 292 16.87 22.54 -2.78
N LYS A 293 17.92 22.51 -3.62
CA LYS A 293 19.25 23.04 -3.26
C LYS A 293 19.32 24.56 -3.27
N ASN A 294 18.38 25.24 -3.93
CA ASN A 294 18.38 26.70 -3.99
C ASN A 294 17.77 27.30 -2.72
N SER A 295 16.65 26.74 -2.25
CA SER A 295 15.96 27.17 -1.03
C SER A 295 16.40 26.42 0.23
N PHE A 296 17.21 25.35 0.08
CA PHE A 296 17.56 24.39 1.12
C PHE A 296 16.35 23.67 1.75
N SER A 297 15.18 23.75 1.10
CA SER A 297 13.93 23.16 1.58
C SER A 297 13.91 21.66 1.31
N ILE A 298 13.54 20.90 2.35
CA ILE A 298 13.30 19.47 2.27
C ILE A 298 11.81 19.23 2.37
N SER A 299 11.27 18.50 1.39
CA SER A 299 9.86 18.14 1.31
C SER A 299 9.68 16.63 1.35
N TYR A 300 8.61 16.19 2.01
CA TYR A 300 8.24 14.79 2.10
C TYR A 300 6.86 14.59 1.49
N GLU A 301 6.73 13.56 0.66
CA GLU A 301 5.47 13.18 0.04
C GLU A 301 5.21 11.70 0.34
N ALA A 302 4.10 11.42 1.02
CA ALA A 302 3.80 10.08 1.52
C ALA A 302 2.60 9.47 0.79
N GLY A 303 2.69 8.19 0.42
CA GLY A 303 1.57 7.47 -0.19
C GLY A 303 1.85 6.00 -0.45
N ALA A 304 0.81 5.30 -0.92
CA ALA A 304 0.90 3.90 -1.31
C ALA A 304 1.57 3.75 -2.69
N ILE A 305 2.13 2.58 -2.99
CA ILE A 305 2.89 2.33 -4.23
C ILE A 305 2.03 2.44 -5.51
N GLU A 306 0.72 2.19 -5.40
CA GLU A 306 -0.24 2.33 -6.50
C GLU A 306 -0.62 3.77 -6.84
N ASP A 307 -0.26 4.73 -6.00
CA ASP A 307 -0.47 6.14 -6.29
C ASP A 307 0.39 6.58 -7.47
N SER A 308 -0.21 7.25 -8.45
CA SER A 308 0.50 7.62 -9.69
C SER A 308 1.67 8.56 -9.45
N ILE A 309 1.55 9.48 -8.49
CA ILE A 309 2.62 10.42 -8.16
C ILE A 309 3.77 9.67 -7.49
N ILE A 310 3.47 8.89 -6.45
CA ILE A 310 4.47 8.07 -5.74
C ILE A 310 5.15 7.08 -6.68
N LYS A 311 4.39 6.40 -7.54
CA LYS A 311 4.93 5.46 -8.54
C LYS A 311 5.94 6.14 -9.46
N ASN A 312 5.63 7.34 -9.97
CA ASN A 312 6.56 8.10 -10.79
C ASN A 312 7.80 8.51 -10.00
N ARG A 313 7.66 8.94 -8.73
CA ARG A 313 8.82 9.23 -7.87
C ARG A 313 9.72 8.02 -7.66
N VAL A 314 9.14 6.83 -7.48
CA VAL A 314 9.89 5.57 -7.37
C VAL A 314 10.68 5.32 -8.65
N ILE A 315 10.03 5.44 -9.81
CA ILE A 315 10.67 5.27 -11.11
C ILE A 315 11.82 6.27 -11.28
N ASP A 316 11.59 7.56 -11.03
CA ASP A 316 12.61 8.62 -11.15
C ASP A 316 13.85 8.32 -10.29
N VAL A 317 13.65 7.84 -9.06
CA VAL A 317 14.74 7.47 -8.16
C VAL A 317 15.47 6.22 -8.66
N LEU A 318 14.75 5.21 -9.14
CA LEU A 318 15.35 3.98 -9.67
C LEU A 318 16.12 4.26 -10.96
N GLU A 319 15.56 5.02 -11.91
CA GLU A 319 16.22 5.42 -13.15
C GLU A 319 17.45 6.28 -12.87
N GLY A 320 17.34 7.27 -11.97
CA GLY A 320 18.47 8.10 -11.55
C GLY A 320 19.58 7.33 -10.84
N THR A 321 19.28 6.16 -10.27
CA THR A 321 20.26 5.29 -9.61
C THR A 321 20.76 4.14 -10.49
N MET A 322 20.08 3.82 -11.59
CA MET A 322 20.40 2.70 -12.48
C MET A 322 21.82 2.77 -13.06
N PRO A 323 22.34 3.93 -13.52
CA PRO A 323 23.74 4.05 -13.93
C PRO A 323 24.75 3.70 -12.82
N ALA A 324 24.41 4.00 -11.56
CA ALA A 324 25.26 3.67 -10.41
C ALA A 324 25.20 2.16 -10.09
N PHE A 325 24.04 1.50 -10.28
CA PHE A 325 23.92 0.05 -10.18
C PHE A 325 24.73 -0.66 -11.27
N ASP A 326 24.69 -0.17 -12.50
CA ASP A 326 25.47 -0.73 -13.63
C ASP A 326 26.98 -0.60 -13.40
N LEU A 327 27.43 0.55 -12.89
CA LEU A 327 28.83 0.76 -12.47
C LEU A 327 29.23 -0.19 -11.33
N ARG A 328 28.34 -0.45 -10.37
CA ARG A 328 28.58 -1.42 -9.29
C ARG A 328 28.67 -2.85 -9.84
N ARG A 329 27.76 -3.27 -10.72
CA ARG A 329 27.81 -4.60 -11.37
C ARG A 329 29.13 -4.82 -12.10
N LYS A 330 29.55 -3.86 -12.94
CA LYS A 330 30.85 -3.90 -13.63
C LYS A 330 32.07 -4.01 -12.70
N LYS A 331 31.94 -3.55 -11.45
CA LYS A 331 33.00 -3.65 -10.44
C LYS A 331 33.08 -5.04 -9.80
N TYR A 332 31.97 -5.79 -9.76
CA TYR A 332 31.91 -7.16 -9.21
C TYR A 332 32.01 -8.25 -10.30
N GLU A 333 31.90 -7.89 -11.57
CA GLU A 333 32.07 -8.77 -12.73
C GLU A 333 33.53 -8.82 -13.26
N ASN A 334 34.48 -8.17 -12.58
CA ASN A 334 35.92 -8.23 -12.88
C ASN A 334 36.70 -9.01 -11.82
#